data_AF-A0A8C4ND27-F1
#
_entry.id   AF-A0A8C4ND27-F1
#
_cell.length_a   1.000
_cell.length_b   1.000
_cell.length_c   1.000
_cell.angle_alpha   90.00
_cell.angle_beta   90.00
_cell.angle_gamma   90.00
#
_symmetry.space_group_name_H-M   'P 1'
#
loop_
_entity.id
_entity.type
_entity.pdbx_description
1 polymer ?
#
loop_
_entity_poly.entity_id
_entity_poly.type
_entity_poly.pdbx_seq_one_letter_code
_entity_poly.pdbx_strand_id
1 'polypeptide(L)'
;SPPALPAWTGSSQRELLLLKLGEHGDHGPFGPDGIAGGPGLMGPEGKSGLRGQTGNPGIMPEPVAGAFSVARLSSQEGTTESRSLSFETAFVNVAGRLDLPSGGYAAPVPGVYHFNINVHSWNGRETFLHVMRNEDACAALHAQPGQRSVSLSQSLLLPLHTDDKVPALHLGHHIQPDN
;
A
#
# COMPACT_ATOMS: atom_id res chain seq x y z
N SER A 1 -22.23 56.54 -101.07
CA SER A 1 -23.11 57.58 -101.65
C SER A 1 -24.31 57.74 -100.75
N PRO A 2 -24.67 58.93 -100.24
CA PRO A 2 -25.98 59.09 -99.65
C PRO A 2 -27.00 59.40 -100.76
N PRO A 3 -28.27 59.04 -100.56
CA PRO A 3 -29.28 60.09 -100.44
C PRO A 3 -30.23 59.78 -99.26
N ALA A 4 -30.54 60.74 -98.39
CA ALA A 4 -31.38 61.93 -98.55
C ALA A 4 -32.71 61.68 -97.84
N LEU A 5 -32.94 62.47 -96.79
CA LEU A 5 -34.21 62.55 -96.06
C LEU A 5 -35.25 63.25 -96.95
N PRO A 6 -36.54 63.00 -96.72
CA PRO A 6 -37.34 64.16 -96.33
C PRO A 6 -38.33 63.84 -95.22
N ALA A 7 -38.31 64.71 -94.22
CA ALA A 7 -39.46 64.98 -93.36
C ALA A 7 -40.43 65.88 -94.14
N TRP A 8 -41.74 65.61 -94.08
CA TRP A 8 -42.75 66.59 -93.64
C TRP A 8 -44.20 66.10 -93.75
N THR A 9 -45.08 66.87 -93.09
CA THR A 9 -46.56 66.84 -93.11
C THR A 9 -47.17 65.71 -92.27
N GLY A 10 -48.19 65.92 -91.47
CA GLY A 10 -49.07 67.05 -91.24
C GLY A 10 -49.80 66.74 -89.93
N SER A 11 -50.12 67.74 -89.14
CA SER A 11 -51.40 68.45 -89.22
C SER A 11 -52.43 67.90 -88.24
N SER A 12 -53.01 68.87 -87.53
CA SER A 12 -54.35 68.91 -86.97
C SER A 12 -54.62 67.97 -85.79
N GLN A 13 -54.56 68.48 -84.56
CA GLN A 13 -55.61 69.31 -83.94
C GLN A 13 -56.86 68.46 -83.65
N ARG A 14 -57.01 68.05 -82.40
CA ARG A 14 -58.14 68.39 -81.51
C ARG A 14 -58.11 67.46 -80.31
N GLU A 15 -57.86 68.07 -79.17
CA GLU A 15 -58.12 67.53 -77.84
C GLU A 15 -59.56 66.99 -77.80
N LEU A 16 -59.70 65.66 -77.73
CA LEU A 16 -60.82 65.05 -77.05
C LEU A 16 -60.30 64.56 -75.70
N LEU A 17 -60.84 65.20 -74.67
CA LEU A 17 -60.70 64.91 -73.25
C LEU A 17 -61.17 63.48 -72.97
N LEU A 18 -60.28 62.50 -73.15
CA LEU A 18 -60.41 61.15 -72.61
C LEU A 18 -59.15 60.94 -71.77
N LEU A 19 -59.31 60.99 -70.45
CA LEU A 19 -58.30 60.57 -69.49
C LEU A 19 -57.90 59.13 -69.85
N LYS A 20 -56.85 58.97 -70.67
CA LYS A 20 -56.15 57.70 -70.83
C LYS A 20 -55.52 57.42 -69.48
N LEU A 21 -55.98 56.36 -68.83
CA LEU A 21 -55.29 55.69 -67.73
C LEU A 21 -53.82 55.54 -68.15
N GLY A 22 -52.91 56.25 -67.49
CA GLY A 22 -51.48 56.11 -67.74
C GLY A 22 -51.07 54.68 -67.41
N GLU A 23 -50.40 54.01 -68.34
CA GLU A 23 -49.75 52.75 -68.04
C GLU A 23 -48.73 53.00 -66.92
N HIS A 24 -48.89 52.29 -65.80
CA HIS A 24 -47.93 52.33 -64.71
C HIS A 24 -46.60 51.83 -65.27
N GLY A 25 -45.58 52.69 -65.27
CA GLY A 25 -44.25 52.31 -65.77
C GLY A 25 -43.74 51.07 -65.04
N ASP A 26 -43.07 50.19 -65.78
CA ASP A 26 -42.51 48.94 -65.26
C ASP A 26 -41.73 49.21 -63.97
N HIS A 27 -42.06 48.46 -62.91
CA HIS A 27 -41.33 48.53 -61.65
C HIS A 27 -39.85 48.25 -61.90
N GLY A 28 -38.98 49.16 -61.42
CA GLY A 28 -37.53 49.00 -61.53
C GLY A 28 -37.06 47.67 -60.95
N PRO A 29 -35.90 47.13 -61.40
CA PRO A 29 -35.42 45.83 -60.97
C PRO A 29 -35.29 45.78 -59.45
N PHE A 30 -35.70 44.65 -58.86
CA PHE A 30 -35.48 44.37 -57.44
C PHE A 30 -34.00 44.53 -57.10
N GLY A 31 -33.71 45.21 -56.00
CA GLY A 31 -32.34 45.37 -55.50
C GLY A 31 -31.68 44.00 -55.24
N PRO A 32 -30.34 43.92 -55.26
CA PRO A 32 -29.64 42.67 -55.04
C PRO A 32 -29.97 42.10 -53.65
N ASP A 33 -30.05 40.77 -53.57
CA ASP A 33 -30.31 40.07 -52.32
C ASP A 33 -29.25 40.44 -51.26
N GLY A 34 -29.71 40.64 -50.02
CA GLY A 34 -28.83 40.93 -48.90
C GLY A 34 -27.86 39.78 -48.63
N ILE A 35 -26.64 40.11 -48.20
CA ILE A 35 -25.59 39.13 -47.91
C ILE A 35 -26.08 38.20 -46.78
N ALA A 36 -25.98 36.87 -47.00
CA ALA A 36 -26.34 35.89 -45.99
C ALA A 36 -25.52 36.09 -44.71
N GLY A 37 -26.20 36.05 -43.56
CA GLY A 37 -25.55 36.17 -42.25
C GLY A 37 -24.52 35.05 -42.03
N GLY A 38 -23.40 35.39 -41.38
CA GLY A 38 -22.36 34.42 -41.07
C GLY A 38 -22.84 33.29 -40.14
N PRO A 39 -22.14 32.14 -40.11
CA PRO A 39 -22.46 31.05 -39.18
C PRO A 39 -22.49 31.53 -37.73
N GLY A 40 -23.45 31.00 -36.96
CA GLY A 40 -23.56 31.30 -35.54
C GLY A 40 -22.32 30.85 -34.75
N LEU A 41 -22.03 31.53 -33.64
CA LEU A 41 -20.91 31.18 -32.78
C LEU A 41 -21.12 29.79 -32.16
N MET A 42 -20.03 29.03 -32.04
CA MET A 42 -20.04 27.75 -31.34
C MET A 42 -20.43 27.95 -29.88
N GLY A 43 -21.27 27.05 -29.36
CA GLY A 43 -21.73 27.10 -27.96
C GLY A 43 -20.57 26.93 -26.96
N PRO A 44 -20.77 27.36 -25.70
CA PRO A 44 -19.75 27.23 -24.67
C PRO A 44 -19.46 25.75 -24.36
N GLU A 45 -18.22 25.48 -23.96
CA GLU A 45 -17.79 24.15 -23.52
C GLU A 45 -18.58 23.68 -22.29
N GLY A 46 -18.89 22.38 -22.23
CA GLY A 46 -19.60 21.78 -21.11
C GLY A 46 -18.79 21.78 -19.82
N LYS A 47 -19.46 21.78 -18.66
CA LYS A 47 -18.79 21.73 -17.36
C LYS A 47 -18.12 20.37 -17.15
N SER A 48 -16.89 20.38 -16.64
CA SER A 48 -16.20 19.16 -16.21
C SER A 48 -17.03 18.39 -15.17
N GLY A 49 -17.02 17.06 -15.29
CA GLY A 49 -17.69 16.17 -14.34
C GLY A 49 -17.12 16.29 -12.92
N LEU A 50 -17.95 15.95 -11.93
CA LEU A 50 -17.52 15.93 -10.53
C LEU A 50 -16.45 14.86 -10.30
N ARG A 51 -15.45 15.16 -9.48
CA ARG A 51 -14.45 14.18 -9.03
C ARG A 51 -15.17 13.07 -8.25
N GLY A 52 -14.81 11.82 -8.54
CA GLY A 52 -15.31 10.65 -7.79
C GLY A 52 -14.93 10.73 -6.30
N GLN A 53 -15.71 10.08 -5.45
CA GLN A 53 -15.47 10.06 -4.01
C GLN A 53 -14.18 9.29 -3.68
N THR A 54 -13.44 9.75 -2.67
CA THR A 54 -12.31 9.03 -2.11
C THR A 54 -12.80 7.71 -1.52
N GLY A 55 -12.11 6.60 -1.82
CA GLY A 55 -12.41 5.29 -1.22
C GLY A 55 -12.25 5.32 0.31
N ASN A 56 -12.88 4.37 0.99
CA ASN A 56 -12.74 4.24 2.44
C ASN A 56 -11.27 4.03 2.84
N PRO A 57 -10.82 4.61 3.96
CA PRO A 57 -9.52 4.27 4.53
C PRO A 57 -9.40 2.75 4.73
N GLY A 58 -8.28 2.16 4.28
CA GLY A 58 -8.00 0.76 4.57
C GLY A 58 -7.84 0.53 6.07
N ILE A 59 -8.34 -0.59 6.57
CA ILE A 59 -8.05 -1.04 7.94
C ILE A 59 -6.56 -1.36 7.98
N MET A 60 -5.76 -0.57 8.72
CA MET A 60 -4.41 -1.00 9.05
C MET A 60 -4.51 -2.16 10.05
N PRO A 61 -3.97 -3.35 9.74
CA PRO A 61 -3.85 -4.39 10.75
C PRO A 61 -2.97 -3.85 11.90
N GLU A 62 -3.38 -4.13 13.13
CA GLU A 62 -2.56 -3.90 14.32
C GLU A 62 -1.16 -4.48 14.08
N PRO A 63 -0.08 -3.73 14.36
CA PRO A 63 1.27 -4.24 14.18
C PRO A 63 1.44 -5.51 15.01
N VAL A 64 1.71 -6.61 14.31
CA VAL A 64 1.96 -7.90 14.96
C VAL A 64 3.37 -7.86 15.56
N ALA A 65 3.48 -7.31 16.78
CA ALA A 65 4.73 -7.16 17.49
C ALA A 65 4.98 -8.36 18.42
N GLY A 66 6.11 -9.03 18.23
CA GLY A 66 6.64 -10.04 19.15
C GLY A 66 7.97 -9.57 19.71
N ALA A 67 8.02 -9.29 21.01
CA ALA A 67 9.24 -8.95 21.72
C ALA A 67 9.15 -9.36 23.19
N PHE A 68 10.24 -9.91 23.72
CA PHE A 68 10.33 -10.26 25.13
C PHE A 68 11.74 -10.04 25.66
N SER A 69 11.83 -9.84 26.98
CA SER A 69 13.06 -9.78 27.75
C SER A 69 12.72 -10.35 29.12
N VAL A 70 13.31 -11.50 29.44
CA VAL A 70 12.96 -12.29 30.63
C VAL A 70 14.21 -12.77 31.33
N ALA A 71 14.08 -13.06 32.62
CA ALA A 71 15.17 -13.58 33.42
C ALA A 71 14.68 -14.61 34.43
N ARG A 72 15.60 -15.50 34.77
CA ARG A 72 15.55 -16.32 35.97
C ARG A 72 16.53 -15.72 36.97
N LEU A 73 16.08 -15.47 38.20
CA LEU A 73 16.90 -14.86 39.25
C LEU A 73 17.42 -15.92 40.22
N SER A 74 16.67 -17.01 40.42
CA SER A 74 17.14 -18.17 41.18
C SER A 74 18.17 -18.99 40.39
N SER A 75 19.14 -19.56 41.10
CA SER A 75 20.02 -20.58 40.52
C SER A 75 19.20 -21.82 40.17
N GLN A 76 19.44 -22.38 38.99
CA GLN A 76 18.88 -23.67 38.62
C GLN A 76 19.89 -24.78 38.92
N GLU A 77 19.44 -25.83 39.61
CA GLU A 77 20.27 -27.01 39.80
C GLU A 77 20.49 -27.74 38.47
N GLY A 78 21.68 -28.30 38.30
CA GLY A 78 21.99 -29.13 37.15
C GLY A 78 21.11 -30.38 37.13
N THR A 79 20.63 -30.74 35.94
CA THR A 79 19.80 -31.93 35.70
C THR A 79 20.46 -32.79 34.64
N THR A 80 20.33 -34.11 34.77
CA THR A 80 20.72 -35.06 33.72
C THR A 80 19.62 -35.25 32.68
N GLU A 81 18.39 -34.89 33.02
CA GLU A 81 17.23 -34.94 32.13
C GLU A 81 17.10 -33.63 31.35
N SER A 82 16.72 -33.74 30.08
CA SER A 82 16.38 -32.60 29.24
C SER A 82 15.13 -31.92 29.79
N ARG A 83 15.28 -30.68 30.28
CA ARG A 83 14.17 -29.92 30.86
C ARG A 83 14.15 -28.49 30.36
N SER A 84 12.96 -28.01 30.00
CA SER A 84 12.72 -26.61 29.67
C SER A 84 13.00 -25.68 30.84
N LEU A 85 13.75 -24.61 30.56
CA LEU A 85 14.14 -23.60 31.53
C LEU A 85 12.98 -22.64 31.77
N SER A 86 12.57 -22.55 33.03
CA SER A 86 11.54 -21.59 33.43
C SER A 86 12.17 -20.24 33.80
N PHE A 87 11.42 -19.18 33.51
CA PHE A 87 11.75 -17.81 33.88
C PHE A 87 10.85 -17.33 35.01
N GLU A 88 11.33 -16.36 35.77
CA GLU A 88 10.64 -15.84 36.96
C GLU A 88 10.15 -14.42 36.74
N THR A 89 10.91 -13.64 35.97
CA THR A 89 10.66 -12.22 35.75
C THR A 89 10.57 -11.94 34.27
N ALA A 90 9.54 -11.22 33.86
CA ALA A 90 9.47 -10.57 32.56
C ALA A 90 9.71 -9.06 32.71
N PHE A 91 10.78 -8.56 32.10
CA PHE A 91 10.99 -7.11 31.92
C PHE A 91 10.14 -6.58 30.77
N VAL A 92 10.03 -7.38 29.70
CA VAL A 92 9.17 -7.14 28.53
C VAL A 92 8.57 -8.48 28.11
N ASN A 93 7.28 -8.51 27.82
CA ASN A 93 6.61 -9.66 27.20
C ASN A 93 5.40 -9.19 26.39
N VAL A 94 5.66 -8.67 25.19
CA VAL A 94 4.63 -8.08 24.34
C VAL A 94 3.60 -9.14 23.98
N ALA A 95 2.32 -8.80 24.19
CA ALA A 95 1.18 -9.68 23.99
C ALA A 95 1.23 -11.02 24.74
N GLY A 96 2.09 -11.14 25.78
CA GLY A 96 2.18 -12.34 26.62
C GLY A 96 2.56 -13.62 25.85
N ARG A 97 3.34 -13.50 24.78
CA ARG A 97 3.63 -14.60 23.85
C ARG A 97 4.68 -15.57 24.35
N LEU A 98 5.51 -15.16 25.31
CA LEU A 98 6.41 -16.08 26.03
C LEU A 98 5.75 -16.51 27.35
N ASP A 99 5.55 -17.81 27.51
CA ASP A 99 5.12 -18.44 28.74
C ASP A 99 6.33 -18.65 29.67
N LEU A 100 6.33 -17.96 30.82
CA LEU A 100 7.48 -17.98 31.73
C LEU A 100 7.75 -19.37 32.35
N PRO A 101 6.74 -20.14 32.83
CA PRO A 101 6.97 -21.44 33.42
C PRO A 101 7.50 -22.49 32.44
N SER A 102 7.01 -22.53 31.20
CA SER A 102 7.54 -23.46 30.19
C SER A 102 8.77 -22.93 29.45
N GLY A 103 9.00 -21.62 29.47
CA GLY A 103 10.03 -20.94 28.67
C GLY A 103 9.68 -20.89 27.18
N GLY A 104 8.52 -21.41 26.77
CA GLY A 104 8.10 -21.44 25.37
C GLY A 104 7.58 -20.08 24.90
N TYR A 105 7.94 -19.68 23.69
CA TYR A 105 7.41 -18.53 22.99
C TYR A 105 6.67 -18.95 21.72
N ALA A 106 5.52 -18.31 21.51
CA ALA A 106 4.67 -18.52 20.34
C ALA A 106 4.87 -17.37 19.35
N ALA A 107 5.52 -17.67 18.21
CA ALA A 107 5.76 -16.70 17.16
C ALA A 107 4.42 -16.17 16.60
N PRO A 108 4.17 -14.85 16.66
CA PRO A 108 2.87 -14.33 16.25
C PRO A 108 2.69 -14.28 14.72
N VAL A 109 3.78 -14.27 13.96
CA VAL A 109 3.79 -14.39 12.49
C VAL A 109 4.99 -15.23 12.02
N PRO A 110 4.91 -15.88 10.85
CA PRO A 110 6.08 -16.52 10.26
C PRO A 110 7.15 -15.47 9.93
N GLY A 111 8.41 -15.74 10.27
CA GLY A 111 9.49 -14.79 10.07
C GLY A 111 10.82 -15.21 10.69
N VAL A 112 11.83 -14.35 10.57
CA VAL A 112 13.14 -14.56 11.19
C VAL A 112 13.20 -13.77 12.49
N TYR A 113 13.47 -14.48 13.59
CA TYR A 113 13.51 -13.91 14.94
C TYR A 113 14.93 -13.90 15.48
N HIS A 114 15.27 -12.84 16.20
CA HIS A 114 16.55 -12.70 16.88
C HIS A 114 16.41 -13.10 18.34
N PHE A 115 17.20 -14.08 18.76
CA PHE A 115 17.31 -14.51 20.15
C PHE A 115 18.68 -14.16 20.69
N ASN A 116 18.73 -13.64 21.91
CA ASN A 116 19.96 -13.41 22.67
C ASN A 116 19.79 -14.03 24.05
N ILE A 117 20.71 -14.91 24.42
CA ILE A 117 20.67 -15.69 25.64
C ILE A 117 21.95 -15.42 26.41
N ASN A 118 21.81 -15.15 27.72
CA ASN A 118 22.93 -14.96 28.63
C ASN A 118 22.79 -15.93 29.79
N VAL A 119 23.82 -16.75 30.02
CA VAL A 119 23.87 -17.73 31.11
C VAL A 119 25.06 -17.45 31.99
N HIS A 120 24.80 -17.30 33.28
CA HIS A 120 25.83 -17.27 34.29
C HIS A 120 25.90 -18.63 34.99
N SER A 121 27.07 -19.26 34.92
CA SER A 121 27.35 -20.54 35.56
C SER A 121 28.30 -20.33 36.75
N TRP A 122 27.88 -20.81 37.92
CA TRP A 122 28.64 -20.75 39.17
C TRP A 122 28.37 -22.01 39.97
N ASN A 123 29.41 -22.84 40.22
CA ASN A 123 29.47 -23.96 41.19
C ASN A 123 30.43 -25.09 40.77
N GLY A 124 31.27 -24.91 39.73
CA GLY A 124 32.17 -25.97 39.29
C GLY A 124 31.48 -27.20 38.70
N ARG A 125 30.21 -27.07 38.28
CA ARG A 125 29.52 -28.08 37.48
C ARG A 125 29.61 -27.75 36.00
N GLU A 126 29.46 -28.80 35.20
CA GLU A 126 29.28 -28.67 33.76
C GLU A 126 27.92 -28.04 33.47
N THR A 127 27.90 -27.12 32.51
CA THR A 127 26.66 -26.48 32.05
C THR A 127 26.50 -26.73 30.57
N PHE A 128 25.36 -27.31 30.20
CA PHE A 128 24.93 -27.52 28.83
C PHE A 128 23.52 -26.94 28.70
N LEU A 129 23.37 -25.98 27.79
CA LEU A 129 22.10 -25.38 27.45
C LEU A 129 21.88 -25.49 25.95
N HIS A 130 20.81 -26.15 25.54
CA HIS A 130 20.40 -26.22 24.15
C HIS A 130 19.30 -25.19 23.87
N VAL A 131 19.43 -24.48 22.75
CA VAL A 131 18.38 -23.67 22.17
C VAL A 131 17.60 -24.54 21.21
N MET A 132 16.35 -24.85 21.54
CA MET A 132 15.53 -25.76 20.75
C MET A 132 14.52 -25.00 19.90
N ARG A 133 14.33 -25.48 18.67
CA ARG A 133 13.12 -25.20 17.90
C ARG A 133 12.32 -26.49 17.80
N ASN A 134 11.14 -26.51 18.40
CA ASN A 134 10.38 -27.75 18.59
C ASN A 134 11.26 -28.78 19.33
N GLU A 135 11.63 -29.87 18.68
CA GLU A 135 12.51 -30.92 19.21
C GLU A 135 13.93 -30.87 18.62
N ASP A 136 14.20 -29.91 17.72
CA ASP A 136 15.50 -29.77 17.05
C ASP A 136 16.43 -28.81 17.79
N ALA A 137 17.61 -29.29 18.17
CA ALA A 137 18.66 -28.46 18.74
C ALA A 137 19.25 -27.53 17.67
N CYS A 138 19.02 -26.23 17.82
CA CYS A 138 19.50 -25.21 16.87
C CYS A 138 20.87 -24.65 17.25
N ALA A 139 21.16 -24.56 18.54
CA ALA A 139 22.44 -24.12 19.07
C ALA A 139 22.64 -24.64 20.49
N ALA A 140 23.88 -24.66 20.98
CA ALA A 140 24.19 -25.06 22.34
C ALA A 140 25.18 -24.09 22.99
N LEU A 141 25.05 -23.86 24.28
CA LEU A 141 26.04 -23.20 25.13
C LEU A 141 26.63 -24.26 26.05
N HIS A 142 27.96 -24.32 26.11
CA HIS A 142 28.69 -25.25 26.97
C HIS A 142 29.70 -24.50 27.84
N ALA A 143 29.72 -24.82 29.13
CA ALA A 143 30.79 -24.43 30.04
C ALA A 143 31.30 -25.66 30.77
N GLN A 144 32.63 -25.82 30.73
CA GLN A 144 33.31 -26.86 31.48
C GLN A 144 33.23 -26.62 33.00
N PRO A 145 33.26 -27.69 33.81
CA PRO A 145 33.45 -27.60 35.26
C PRO A 145 34.66 -26.74 35.63
N GLY A 146 34.48 -25.75 36.51
CA GLY A 146 35.58 -24.91 36.96
C GLY A 146 35.29 -24.11 38.23
N GLN A 147 36.34 -23.76 38.97
CA GLN A 147 36.25 -22.98 40.21
C GLN A 147 35.98 -21.47 39.98
N ARG A 148 35.84 -21.04 38.72
CA ARG A 148 35.58 -19.65 38.35
C ARG A 148 34.15 -19.51 37.83
N SER A 149 33.52 -18.36 38.07
CA SER A 149 32.31 -17.97 37.36
C SER A 149 32.58 -17.93 35.86
N VAL A 150 31.61 -18.39 35.09
CA VAL A 150 31.62 -18.23 33.63
C VAL A 150 30.31 -17.58 33.21
N SER A 151 30.40 -16.55 32.38
CA SER A 151 29.24 -15.94 31.71
C SER A 151 29.32 -16.27 30.24
N LEU A 152 28.30 -16.93 29.71
CA LEU A 152 28.18 -17.29 28.30
C LEU A 152 27.05 -16.48 27.65
N SER A 153 27.29 -15.98 26.45
CA SER A 153 26.30 -15.25 25.65
C SER A 153 26.22 -15.90 24.28
N GLN A 154 24.99 -16.10 23.78
CA GLN A 154 24.76 -16.64 22.45
C GLN A 154 23.60 -15.91 21.79
N SER A 155 23.83 -15.48 20.54
CA SER A 155 22.82 -14.87 19.69
C SER A 155 22.61 -15.69 18.43
N LEU A 156 21.37 -15.81 17.98
CA LEU A 156 21.02 -16.54 16.77
C LEU A 156 19.78 -15.94 16.09
N LEU A 157 19.75 -16.08 14.77
CA LEU A 157 18.58 -15.80 13.94
C LEU A 157 17.89 -17.12 13.60
N LEU A 158 16.62 -17.25 13.94
CA LEU A 158 15.84 -18.46 13.67
C LEU A 158 14.63 -18.16 12.80
N PRO A 159 14.45 -18.88 11.68
CA PRO A 159 13.19 -18.86 10.94
C PRO A 159 12.14 -19.67 11.71
N LEU A 160 11.01 -19.02 12.02
CA LEU A 160 9.90 -19.55 12.78
C LEU A 160 8.61 -19.48 11.98
N HIS A 161 7.77 -20.50 12.13
CA HIS A 161 6.37 -20.55 11.72
C HIS A 161 5.44 -20.33 12.93
N THR A 162 4.16 -20.02 12.69
CA THR A 162 3.17 -19.78 13.76
C THR A 162 2.93 -20.97 14.67
N ASP A 163 3.20 -22.18 14.17
CA ASP A 163 2.98 -23.43 14.89
C ASP A 163 4.24 -23.93 15.59
N ASP A 164 5.36 -23.21 15.46
CA ASP A 164 6.63 -23.58 16.11
C ASP A 164 6.63 -23.23 17.61
N LYS A 165 7.15 -24.16 18.42
CA LYS A 165 7.42 -23.98 19.85
C LYS A 165 8.89 -23.60 20.06
N VAL A 166 9.16 -22.34 20.42
CA VAL A 166 10.53 -21.77 20.42
C VAL A 166 10.72 -20.65 21.43
N PRO A 167 11.93 -20.34 21.90
CA PRO A 167 13.00 -21.28 22.15
C PRO A 167 12.68 -22.02 23.46
N ALA A 168 12.44 -23.33 23.39
CA ALA A 168 12.51 -24.12 24.60
C ALA A 168 14.01 -24.23 24.94
N LEU A 169 14.47 -23.50 25.95
CA LEU A 169 15.84 -23.65 26.42
C LEU A 169 15.91 -24.95 27.23
N HIS A 170 16.64 -25.95 26.77
CA HIS A 170 16.78 -27.21 27.48
C HIS A 170 18.11 -27.27 28.23
N LEU A 171 18.04 -27.50 29.54
CA LEU A 171 19.19 -27.93 30.33
C LEU A 171 19.26 -29.46 30.31
N GLY A 172 20.44 -30.03 30.06
CA GLY A 172 20.66 -31.48 29.97
C GLY A 172 22.08 -31.80 29.49
N HIS A 173 22.42 -33.07 29.24
CA HIS A 173 23.71 -33.44 28.64
C HIS A 173 23.76 -33.15 27.13
N HIS A 174 24.96 -33.24 26.54
CA HIS A 174 25.17 -33.17 25.09
C HIS A 174 24.20 -34.09 24.34
N ILE A 175 23.22 -33.50 23.67
CA ILE A 175 22.34 -34.22 22.75
C ILE A 175 23.15 -34.49 21.48
N GLN A 176 23.67 -35.71 21.36
CA GLN A 176 24.27 -36.16 20.11
C GLN A 176 23.13 -36.42 19.12
N PRO A 177 23.16 -35.90 17.88
CA PRO A 177 22.16 -36.26 16.90
C PRO A 177 22.25 -37.78 16.66
N ASP A 178 21.11 -38.46 16.72
CA ASP A 178 21.01 -39.84 16.27
C ASP A 178 21.43 -39.89 14.80
N ASN A 179 22.39 -40.76 14.51
CA ASN A 179 23.08 -40.88 13.24
C ASN A 179 22.27 -41.67 12.20
#